data_AF-A0A966QCD8-F1
#
_entry.id   AF-A0A966QCD8-F1
#
_cell.length_a   1.000
_cell.length_b   1.000
_cell.length_c   1.000
_cell.angle_alpha   90.00
_cell.angle_beta   90.00
_cell.angle_gamma   90.00
#
_symmetry.space_group_name_H-M   'P 1'
#
loop_
_entity.id
_entity.type
_entity.pdbx_description
1 polymer ?
#
loop_
_entity_poly.entity_id
_entity_poly.type
_entity_poly.pdbx_seq_one_letter_code
_entity_poly.pdbx_strand_id
1 'polypeptide(L)'
;EWWVLVGVCAGLGLLTKYSMAAFVVSAFLFLLMERQLMRPGPWIAASVAFVVFAPNLAWNAHWGFPTFGHHADILVHDAPIGEGIEGLLSFFGAQWLLFGPILFGMLWFGTARKLLRDAAGVRTPFADDVTRGIRMALCFAWPILLVALVQSAVSRSHANWAAPAAVGIAIAAAAWWMADSAGRGARLSLSTQAALWLSLLGQGLVALLLLVLPWLVQGAGWEGDRARDPFVRLTGFSETADALRPLAQAQAQAGTPLRILARDRDLLAGLAAYLPQAEVYYWSREAQDPLRPAKPENHWALQRPLSRTPVLAGESWLLIQRLPLCEGRPRLNQALALQFEGQVPLARTHAEAAAALDDVRLKGLVSMGVNATWVSRPVSQ
;
A
#
# COMPACT_ATOMS: atom_id res chain seq x y z
N GLU A 1 -23.51 -21.70 14.21
CA GLU A 1 -22.46 -22.51 14.88
C GLU A 1 -21.12 -21.76 14.93
N TRP A 2 -20.67 -21.13 13.84
CA TRP A 2 -19.34 -20.48 13.79
C TRP A 2 -19.26 -18.99 14.18
N TRP A 3 -20.22 -18.44 14.94
CA TRP A 3 -20.29 -17.00 15.23
C TRP A 3 -19.10 -16.47 16.03
N VAL A 4 -18.60 -17.26 16.99
CA VAL A 4 -17.40 -16.90 17.76
C VAL A 4 -16.19 -16.81 16.84
N LEU A 5 -16.01 -17.78 15.95
CA LEU A 5 -14.91 -17.77 14.98
C LEU A 5 -14.99 -16.56 14.04
N VAL A 6 -16.18 -16.23 13.53
CA VAL A 6 -16.41 -15.01 12.72
C VAL A 6 -15.98 -13.77 13.50
N GLY A 7 -16.34 -13.67 14.78
CA GLY A 7 -15.94 -12.57 15.65
C GLY A 7 -14.42 -12.49 15.84
N VAL A 8 -13.77 -13.63 16.11
CA VAL A 8 -12.29 -13.70 16.25
C VAL A 8 -11.62 -13.25 14.96
N CYS A 9 -12.03 -13.77 13.80
CA CYS A 9 -11.46 -13.39 12.51
C CYS A 9 -11.68 -11.91 12.19
N ALA A 10 -12.87 -11.35 12.47
CA ALA A 10 -13.15 -9.93 12.27
C ALA A 10 -12.30 -9.04 13.19
N GLY A 11 -12.14 -9.42 14.46
CA GLY A 11 -11.30 -8.70 15.42
C GLY A 11 -9.81 -8.73 15.04
N LEU A 12 -9.27 -9.92 14.72
CA LEU A 12 -7.89 -10.06 14.24
C LEU A 12 -7.67 -9.31 12.92
N GLY A 13 -8.67 -9.32 12.04
CA GLY A 13 -8.65 -8.57 10.80
C GLY A 13 -8.57 -7.06 11.03
N LEU A 14 -9.34 -6.51 11.97
CA LEU A 14 -9.27 -5.10 12.35
C LEU A 14 -7.91 -4.74 12.98
N LEU A 15 -7.32 -5.63 13.78
CA LEU A 15 -5.96 -5.46 14.30
C LEU A 15 -4.88 -5.49 13.20
N THR A 16 -5.13 -6.23 12.12
CA THR A 16 -4.20 -6.33 10.98
C THR A 16 -4.33 -5.13 10.06
N LYS A 17 -5.56 -4.80 9.65
CA LYS A 17 -5.85 -3.72 8.72
C LYS A 17 -7.30 -3.24 8.88
N TYR A 18 -7.47 -1.93 9.05
CA TYR A 18 -8.79 -1.29 9.17
C TYR A 18 -9.71 -1.49 7.96
N SER A 19 -9.19 -1.90 6.80
CA SER A 19 -10.02 -2.30 5.66
C SER A 19 -10.93 -3.48 5.96
N MET A 20 -10.68 -4.25 7.04
CA MET A 20 -11.60 -5.26 7.56
C MET A 20 -12.97 -4.66 7.95
N ALA A 21 -13.08 -3.35 8.20
CA ALA A 21 -14.36 -2.68 8.38
C ALA A 21 -15.31 -2.90 7.18
N ALA A 22 -14.79 -3.01 5.95
CA ALA A 22 -15.60 -3.30 4.77
C ALA A 22 -16.26 -4.69 4.85
N PHE A 23 -15.58 -5.69 5.42
CA PHE A 23 -16.17 -7.01 5.71
C PHE A 23 -17.29 -6.89 6.75
N VAL A 24 -17.08 -6.12 7.82
CA VAL A 24 -18.10 -5.91 8.87
C VAL A 24 -19.35 -5.25 8.29
N VAL A 25 -19.18 -4.21 7.47
CA VAL A 25 -20.29 -3.53 6.76
C VAL A 25 -21.00 -4.51 5.82
N SER A 26 -20.23 -5.31 5.07
CA SER A 26 -20.78 -6.34 4.15
C SER A 26 -21.62 -7.38 4.89
N ALA A 27 -21.12 -7.89 6.03
CA ALA A 27 -21.82 -8.83 6.88
C ALA A 27 -23.10 -8.21 7.47
N PHE A 28 -23.03 -6.97 7.94
CA PHE A 28 -24.20 -6.24 8.45
C PHE A 28 -25.28 -6.09 7.37
N LEU A 29 -24.92 -5.63 6.17
CA LEU A 29 -25.85 -5.46 5.05
C LEU A 29 -26.52 -6.78 4.67
N PHE A 30 -25.75 -7.86 4.56
CA PHE A 30 -26.29 -9.20 4.29
C PHE A 30 -27.28 -9.65 5.38
N LEU A 31 -26.89 -9.54 6.66
CA LEU A 31 -27.74 -9.96 7.77
C LEU A 31 -29.01 -9.09 7.91
N LEU A 32 -28.93 -7.82 7.55
CA LEU A 32 -30.08 -6.91 7.47
C LEU A 32 -31.06 -7.40 6.39
N MET A 33 -30.57 -7.68 5.17
CA MET A 33 -31.39 -8.19 4.07
C MET A 33 -32.03 -9.55 4.40
N GLU A 34 -31.32 -10.41 5.14
CA GLU A 34 -31.80 -11.72 5.57
C GLU A 34 -32.67 -11.67 6.85
N ARG A 35 -32.86 -10.47 7.44
CA ARG A 35 -33.60 -10.25 8.69
C ARG A 35 -33.06 -11.09 9.86
N GLN A 36 -31.74 -11.31 9.89
CA GLN A 36 -31.06 -12.14 10.89
C GLN A 36 -30.39 -11.34 12.01
N LEU A 37 -30.40 -10.00 11.94
CA LEU A 37 -29.82 -9.14 12.97
C LEU A 37 -30.43 -9.35 14.36
N MET A 38 -31.69 -9.79 14.46
CA MET A 38 -32.32 -10.06 15.76
C MET A 38 -31.93 -11.42 16.36
N ARG A 39 -31.16 -12.24 15.64
CA ARG A 39 -30.64 -13.50 16.18
C ARG A 39 -29.44 -13.22 17.10
N PRO A 40 -29.18 -14.05 18.11
CA PRO A 40 -28.04 -13.85 19.01
C PRO A 40 -26.69 -13.97 18.31
N GLY A 41 -26.59 -14.77 17.25
CA GLY A 41 -25.35 -15.06 16.53
C GLY A 41 -24.55 -13.84 16.08
N PRO A 42 -25.12 -12.92 15.28
CA PRO A 42 -24.47 -11.67 14.87
C PRO A 42 -23.93 -10.84 16.04
N TRP A 43 -24.67 -10.75 17.14
CA TRP A 43 -24.24 -10.01 18.33
C TRP A 43 -23.09 -10.72 19.05
N ILE A 44 -23.10 -12.05 19.14
CA ILE A 44 -21.96 -12.83 19.65
C ILE A 44 -20.71 -12.53 18.82
N ALA A 45 -20.81 -12.57 17.49
CA ALA A 45 -19.68 -12.24 16.62
C ALA A 45 -19.18 -10.80 16.82
N ALA A 46 -20.10 -9.83 16.89
CA ALA A 46 -19.76 -8.43 17.12
C ALA A 46 -19.08 -8.20 18.49
N SER A 47 -19.59 -8.81 19.56
CA SER A 47 -19.01 -8.73 20.89
C SER A 47 -17.62 -9.35 20.94
N VAL A 48 -17.42 -10.52 20.32
CA VAL A 48 -16.10 -11.17 20.26
C VAL A 48 -15.12 -10.33 19.44
N ALA A 49 -15.54 -9.81 18.29
CA ALA A 49 -14.71 -8.93 17.47
C ALA A 49 -14.31 -7.66 18.25
N PHE A 50 -15.24 -7.06 18.99
CA PHE A 50 -14.98 -5.91 19.83
C PHE A 50 -13.97 -6.24 20.94
N VAL A 51 -14.13 -7.35 21.66
CA VAL A 51 -13.18 -7.75 22.72
C VAL A 51 -11.78 -7.96 22.17
N VAL A 52 -11.64 -8.61 21.01
CA VAL A 52 -10.34 -8.82 20.35
C VAL A 52 -9.72 -7.48 19.90
N PHE A 53 -10.53 -6.56 19.37
CA PHE A 53 -10.06 -5.27 18.86
C PHE A 53 -9.88 -4.19 19.96
N ALA A 54 -10.54 -4.34 21.11
CA ALA A 54 -10.60 -3.33 22.17
C ALA A 54 -9.23 -2.88 22.71
N PRO A 55 -8.20 -3.74 22.88
CA PRO A 55 -6.89 -3.28 23.33
C PRO A 55 -6.26 -2.23 22.41
N ASN A 56 -6.44 -2.38 21.09
CA ASN A 56 -5.96 -1.40 20.12
C ASN A 56 -6.75 -0.09 20.17
N LEU A 57 -8.07 -0.18 20.37
CA LEU A 57 -8.93 1.00 20.51
C LEU A 57 -8.61 1.80 21.78
N ALA A 58 -8.41 1.10 22.91
CA ALA A 58 -8.03 1.71 24.18
C ALA A 58 -6.66 2.39 24.08
N TRP A 59 -5.68 1.75 23.44
CA TRP A 59 -4.38 2.36 23.16
C TRP A 59 -4.53 3.61 22.28
N ASN A 60 -5.27 3.52 21.17
CA ASN A 60 -5.50 4.68 20.30
C ASN A 60 -6.15 5.85 21.04
N ALA A 61 -7.19 5.59 21.85
CA ALA A 61 -7.86 6.63 22.63
C ALA A 61 -6.92 7.30 23.62
N HIS A 62 -6.04 6.53 24.29
CA HIS A 62 -5.05 7.07 25.21
C HIS A 62 -4.01 7.98 24.53
N TRP A 63 -3.67 7.71 23.27
CA TRP A 63 -2.64 8.43 22.52
C TRP A 63 -3.19 9.47 21.52
N GLY A 64 -4.49 9.79 21.58
CA GLY A 64 -5.09 10.81 20.69
C GLY A 64 -5.35 10.32 19.26
N PHE A 65 -5.65 9.03 19.09
CA PHE A 65 -5.98 8.37 17.82
C PHE A 65 -4.93 8.54 16.71
N PRO A 66 -3.64 8.28 16.96
CA PRO A 66 -2.58 8.48 15.97
C PRO A 66 -2.81 7.62 14.71
N THR A 67 -3.35 6.40 14.86
CA THR A 67 -3.60 5.51 13.73
C THR A 67 -4.74 6.02 12.84
N PHE A 68 -5.83 6.51 13.42
CA PHE A 68 -6.94 7.10 12.66
C PHE A 68 -6.51 8.40 11.98
N GLY A 69 -5.71 9.22 12.67
CA GLY A 69 -5.11 10.42 12.08
C GLY A 69 -4.28 10.10 10.84
N HIS A 70 -3.41 9.08 10.91
CA HIS A 70 -2.63 8.67 9.75
C HIS A 70 -3.49 8.14 8.60
N HIS A 71 -4.55 7.38 8.90
CA HIS A 71 -5.49 6.93 7.88
C HIS A 71 -6.26 8.09 7.23
N ALA A 72 -6.69 9.08 8.02
CA ALA A 72 -7.30 10.30 7.49
C ALA A 72 -6.33 11.07 6.59
N ASP A 73 -5.05 11.16 6.97
CA ASP A 73 -4.01 11.79 6.15
C ASP A 73 -3.84 11.05 4.80
N ILE A 74 -3.84 9.70 4.79
CA ILE A 74 -3.81 8.92 3.54
C ILE A 74 -5.04 9.18 2.67
N LEU A 75 -6.24 9.30 3.27
CA LEU A 75 -7.46 9.56 2.52
C LEU A 75 -7.55 10.99 1.95
N VAL A 76 -6.89 11.97 2.57
CA VAL A 76 -7.10 13.40 2.28
C VAL A 76 -5.85 14.11 1.71
N HIS A 77 -4.63 13.77 2.13
CA HIS A 77 -3.42 14.56 1.86
C HIS A 77 -2.50 14.01 0.76
N ASP A 78 -2.56 12.72 0.43
CA ASP A 78 -1.69 12.12 -0.62
C ASP A 78 -2.26 12.26 -2.06
N ALA A 79 -3.37 12.99 -2.24
CA ALA A 79 -3.96 13.21 -3.55
C ALA A 79 -3.87 14.67 -3.98
N PRO A 80 -3.38 14.97 -5.20
CA PRO A 80 -3.81 16.21 -5.85
C PRO A 80 -5.34 16.18 -5.91
N ILE A 81 -5.95 17.29 -5.50
CA ILE A 81 -7.39 17.48 -5.36
C ILE A 81 -8.14 16.89 -6.56
N GLY A 82 -8.98 15.86 -6.33
CA GLY A 82 -10.04 15.37 -7.21
C GLY A 82 -9.61 14.89 -8.60
N GLU A 83 -9.33 13.59 -8.76
CA GLU A 83 -9.23 12.97 -10.10
C GLU A 83 -10.61 12.91 -10.81
N GLY A 84 -11.70 13.09 -10.06
CA GLY A 84 -13.05 13.20 -10.62
C GLY A 84 -13.43 12.01 -11.48
N ILE A 85 -13.87 12.27 -12.72
CA ILE A 85 -14.25 11.21 -13.67
C ILE A 85 -13.01 10.42 -14.13
N GLU A 86 -11.84 11.04 -14.22
CA GLU A 86 -10.62 10.35 -14.64
C GLU A 86 -10.23 9.26 -13.64
N GLY A 87 -10.27 9.57 -12.35
CA GLY A 87 -10.00 8.60 -11.29
C GLY A 87 -11.03 7.46 -11.23
N LEU A 88 -12.30 7.75 -11.54
CA LEU A 88 -13.34 6.73 -11.68
C LEU A 88 -13.05 5.78 -12.85
N LEU A 89 -12.75 6.34 -14.03
CA LEU A 89 -12.46 5.56 -15.24
C LEU A 89 -11.16 4.76 -15.10
N SER A 90 -10.12 5.37 -14.53
CA SER A 90 -8.84 4.72 -14.24
C SER A 90 -9.02 3.55 -13.27
N PHE A 91 -9.74 3.76 -12.17
CA PHE A 91 -10.03 2.68 -11.22
C PHE A 91 -10.87 1.58 -11.84
N PHE A 92 -11.93 1.91 -12.58
CA PHE A 92 -12.76 0.95 -13.29
C PHE A 92 -11.95 0.13 -14.29
N GLY A 93 -11.11 0.78 -15.11
CA GLY A 93 -10.21 0.14 -16.05
C GLY A 93 -9.21 -0.79 -15.35
N ALA A 94 -8.69 -0.37 -14.20
CA ALA A 94 -7.82 -1.20 -13.38
C ALA A 94 -8.57 -2.45 -12.86
N GLN A 95 -9.80 -2.31 -12.35
CA GLN A 95 -10.60 -3.47 -11.91
C GLN A 95 -10.94 -4.41 -13.08
N TRP A 96 -11.25 -3.87 -14.26
CA TRP A 96 -11.48 -4.66 -15.47
C TRP A 96 -10.24 -5.46 -15.87
N LEU A 97 -9.05 -4.88 -15.75
CA LEU A 97 -7.78 -5.57 -16.02
C LEU A 97 -7.46 -6.63 -14.95
N LEU A 98 -7.63 -6.30 -13.67
CA LEU A 98 -7.32 -7.18 -12.53
C LEU A 98 -8.23 -8.40 -12.46
N PHE A 99 -9.54 -8.21 -12.60
CA PHE A 99 -10.50 -9.33 -12.62
C PHE A 99 -10.60 -9.99 -14.00
N GLY A 100 -10.12 -9.32 -15.03
CA GLY A 100 -10.31 -9.70 -16.42
C GLY A 100 -11.72 -9.40 -16.94
N PRO A 101 -11.88 -9.23 -18.27
CA PRO A 101 -13.15 -8.84 -18.88
C PRO A 101 -14.30 -9.81 -18.58
N ILE A 102 -14.01 -11.10 -18.43
CA ILE A 102 -15.02 -12.14 -18.29
C ILE A 102 -15.62 -12.12 -16.89
N LEU A 103 -14.82 -12.27 -15.83
CA LEU A 103 -15.34 -12.22 -14.45
C LEU A 103 -15.95 -10.86 -14.12
N PHE A 104 -15.31 -9.77 -14.56
CA PHE A 104 -15.83 -8.43 -14.32
C PHE A 104 -17.15 -8.18 -15.07
N GLY A 105 -17.24 -8.62 -16.33
CA GLY A 105 -18.48 -8.57 -17.10
C GLY A 105 -19.60 -9.40 -16.45
N MET A 106 -19.26 -10.59 -15.94
CA MET A 106 -20.20 -11.44 -15.20
C MET A 106 -20.70 -10.79 -13.91
N LEU A 107 -19.83 -10.09 -13.16
CA LEU A 107 -20.25 -9.34 -11.97
C LEU A 107 -21.35 -8.33 -12.31
N TRP A 108 -21.11 -7.48 -13.30
CA TRP A 108 -22.07 -6.44 -13.71
C TRP A 108 -23.34 -7.03 -14.29
N PHE A 109 -23.22 -7.92 -15.29
CA PHE A 109 -24.38 -8.52 -15.96
C PHE A 109 -25.20 -9.40 -15.01
N GLY A 110 -24.54 -10.21 -14.19
CA GLY A 110 -25.18 -11.08 -13.21
C GLY A 110 -25.89 -10.29 -12.11
N THR A 111 -25.27 -9.20 -11.62
CA THR A 111 -25.89 -8.29 -10.66
C THR A 111 -27.11 -7.61 -11.27
N ALA A 112 -26.98 -7.01 -12.46
CA ALA A 112 -28.07 -6.33 -13.14
C ALA A 112 -29.25 -7.27 -13.42
N ARG A 113 -28.98 -8.47 -13.96
CA ARG A 113 -30.00 -9.50 -14.21
C ARG A 113 -30.72 -9.92 -12.93
N LYS A 114 -29.99 -10.06 -11.81
CA LYS A 114 -30.60 -10.38 -10.51
C LYS A 114 -31.52 -9.27 -10.04
N LEU A 115 -31.04 -8.02 -10.02
CA LEU A 115 -31.83 -6.86 -9.59
C LEU A 115 -33.10 -6.68 -10.44
N LEU A 116 -32.99 -6.83 -11.76
CA LEU A 116 -34.13 -6.75 -12.68
C LEU A 116 -35.18 -7.85 -12.42
N ARG A 117 -34.74 -9.08 -12.13
CA ARG A 117 -35.65 -10.20 -11.81
C ARG A 117 -36.33 -10.03 -10.46
N ASP A 118 -35.59 -9.59 -9.45
CA ASP A 118 -36.12 -9.28 -8.13
C ASP A 118 -37.18 -8.16 -8.23
N ALA A 119 -36.90 -7.11 -8.99
CA ALA A 119 -37.85 -6.00 -9.24
C ALA A 119 -39.10 -6.45 -10.02
N ALA A 120 -38.96 -7.39 -10.95
CA ALA A 120 -40.06 -7.96 -11.70
C ALA A 120 -40.87 -9.02 -10.92
N GLY A 121 -40.50 -9.33 -9.67
CA GLY A 121 -41.13 -10.40 -8.88
C GLY A 121 -40.92 -11.81 -9.47
N VAL A 122 -40.00 -11.95 -10.43
CA VAL A 122 -39.73 -13.22 -11.10
C VAL A 122 -38.80 -14.01 -10.22
N ARG A 123 -39.32 -15.11 -9.64
CA ARG A 123 -38.48 -16.05 -8.89
C ARG A 123 -37.32 -16.51 -9.77
N THR A 124 -36.13 -16.41 -9.21
CA THR A 124 -34.94 -16.97 -9.85
C THR A 124 -35.14 -18.47 -10.04
N PRO A 125 -34.66 -19.06 -11.15
CA PRO A 125 -34.77 -20.50 -11.39
C PRO A 125 -33.86 -21.34 -10.49
N PHE A 126 -33.24 -20.73 -9.47
CA PHE A 126 -32.25 -21.33 -8.60
C PHE A 126 -32.90 -21.77 -7.29
N ALA A 127 -32.35 -22.80 -6.67
CA ALA A 127 -32.71 -23.16 -5.30
C ALA A 127 -32.47 -21.96 -4.36
N ASP A 128 -33.32 -21.81 -3.34
CA ASP A 128 -33.29 -20.67 -2.43
C ASP A 128 -31.92 -20.49 -1.76
N ASP A 129 -31.24 -21.59 -1.41
CA ASP A 129 -29.90 -21.57 -0.83
C ASP A 129 -28.84 -20.99 -1.78
N VAL A 130 -28.94 -21.27 -3.08
CA VAL A 130 -28.03 -20.73 -4.11
C VAL A 130 -28.27 -19.23 -4.28
N THR A 131 -29.54 -18.81 -4.33
CA THR A 131 -29.91 -17.40 -4.40
C THR A 131 -29.41 -16.62 -3.18
N ARG A 132 -29.50 -17.22 -2.00
CA ARG A 132 -28.97 -16.67 -0.75
C ARG A 132 -27.45 -16.58 -0.77
N GLY A 133 -26.76 -17.61 -1.26
CA GLY A 133 -25.31 -17.62 -1.44
C GLY A 133 -24.81 -16.53 -2.40
N ILE A 134 -25.49 -16.36 -3.54
CA ILE A 134 -25.19 -15.27 -4.50
C ILE A 134 -25.39 -13.91 -3.82
N ARG A 135 -26.50 -13.71 -3.10
CA ARG A 135 -26.77 -12.46 -2.38
C ARG A 135 -25.67 -12.15 -1.36
N MET A 136 -25.25 -13.14 -0.59
CA MET A 136 -24.13 -13.02 0.33
C MET A 136 -22.86 -12.59 -0.42
N ALA A 137 -22.47 -13.32 -1.45
CA ALA A 137 -21.27 -13.04 -2.23
C ALA A 137 -21.26 -11.61 -2.81
N LEU A 138 -22.40 -11.12 -3.32
CA LEU A 138 -22.56 -9.75 -3.79
C LEU A 138 -22.46 -8.72 -2.65
N CYS A 139 -23.02 -9.01 -1.48
CA CYS A 139 -22.87 -8.14 -0.30
C CYS A 139 -21.43 -8.04 0.17
N PHE A 140 -20.57 -9.04 -0.08
CA PHE A 140 -19.13 -8.99 0.24
C PHE A 140 -18.25 -8.46 -0.90
N ALA A 141 -18.78 -8.34 -2.12
CA ALA A 141 -18.06 -7.74 -3.25
C ALA A 141 -18.33 -6.24 -3.40
N TRP A 142 -19.61 -5.84 -3.43
CA TRP A 142 -19.99 -4.48 -3.82
C TRP A 142 -19.59 -3.39 -2.83
N PRO A 143 -19.73 -3.52 -1.50
CA PRO A 143 -19.42 -2.42 -0.59
C PRO A 143 -17.97 -1.94 -0.69
N ILE A 144 -17.01 -2.85 -0.73
CA ILE A 144 -15.59 -2.46 -0.87
C ILE A 144 -15.27 -1.91 -2.25
N LEU A 145 -15.90 -2.44 -3.31
CA LEU A 145 -15.77 -1.89 -4.67
C LEU A 145 -16.33 -0.47 -4.76
N LEU A 146 -17.51 -0.22 -4.19
CA LEU A 146 -18.15 1.08 -4.21
C LEU A 146 -17.39 2.10 -3.36
N VAL A 147 -16.89 1.70 -2.18
CA VAL A 147 -16.03 2.56 -1.37
C VAL A 147 -14.75 2.91 -2.14
N ALA A 148 -14.08 1.93 -2.73
CA ALA A 148 -12.85 2.18 -3.48
C ALA A 148 -13.11 3.02 -4.75
N LEU A 149 -14.24 2.82 -5.43
CA LEU A 149 -14.66 3.61 -6.59
C LEU A 149 -14.98 5.07 -6.20
N VAL A 150 -15.75 5.30 -5.14
CA VAL A 150 -16.02 6.66 -4.66
C VAL A 150 -14.71 7.33 -4.21
N GLN A 151 -13.86 6.59 -3.51
CA GLN A 151 -12.55 7.07 -3.08
C GLN A 151 -11.64 7.44 -4.26
N SER A 152 -11.74 6.73 -5.40
CA SER A 152 -10.96 7.04 -6.60
C SER A 152 -11.34 8.36 -7.27
N ALA A 153 -12.57 8.83 -7.08
CA ALA A 153 -12.98 10.17 -7.53
C ALA A 153 -12.38 11.28 -6.66
N VAL A 154 -12.20 11.01 -5.37
CA VAL A 154 -11.74 11.99 -4.36
C VAL A 154 -10.22 12.05 -4.32
N SER A 155 -9.56 10.90 -4.44
CA SER A 155 -8.14 10.72 -4.20
C SER A 155 -7.56 9.60 -5.07
N ARG A 156 -6.23 9.56 -5.23
CA ARG A 156 -5.57 8.42 -5.86
C ARG A 156 -5.86 7.13 -5.10
N SER A 157 -6.62 6.25 -5.74
CA SER A 157 -6.87 4.90 -5.23
C SER A 157 -5.93 3.90 -5.89
N HIS A 158 -5.26 3.05 -5.12
CA HIS A 158 -4.54 1.93 -5.70
C HIS A 158 -5.50 0.82 -6.11
N ALA A 159 -5.25 0.20 -7.26
CA ALA A 159 -6.14 -0.81 -7.82
C ALA A 159 -6.33 -2.04 -6.91
N ASN A 160 -5.35 -2.35 -6.06
CA ASN A 160 -5.41 -3.44 -5.08
C ASN A 160 -6.33 -3.17 -3.88
N TRP A 161 -6.86 -1.96 -3.69
CA TRP A 161 -7.71 -1.64 -2.55
C TRP A 161 -9.03 -2.42 -2.55
N ALA A 162 -9.55 -2.76 -3.73
CA ALA A 162 -10.73 -3.60 -3.88
C ALA A 162 -10.43 -5.11 -4.02
N ALA A 163 -9.18 -5.55 -3.89
CA ALA A 163 -8.81 -6.96 -4.02
C ALA A 163 -9.67 -7.92 -3.17
N PRO A 164 -10.09 -7.59 -1.93
CA PRO A 164 -10.98 -8.47 -1.16
C PRO A 164 -12.33 -8.77 -1.85
N ALA A 165 -12.81 -7.88 -2.73
CA ALA A 165 -14.03 -8.14 -3.51
C ALA A 165 -13.91 -9.37 -4.41
N ALA A 166 -12.68 -9.74 -4.83
CA ALA A 166 -12.41 -10.90 -5.67
C ALA A 166 -13.08 -12.17 -5.15
N VAL A 167 -13.08 -12.35 -3.82
CA VAL A 167 -13.66 -13.53 -3.16
C VAL A 167 -15.17 -13.60 -3.42
N GLY A 168 -15.89 -12.50 -3.19
CA GLY A 168 -17.32 -12.42 -3.47
C GLY A 168 -17.63 -12.56 -4.96
N ILE A 169 -16.82 -11.93 -5.83
CA ILE A 169 -16.98 -12.01 -7.29
C ILE A 169 -16.82 -13.46 -7.76
N ALA A 170 -15.77 -14.16 -7.32
CA ALA A 170 -15.50 -15.54 -7.72
C ALA A 170 -16.61 -16.49 -7.25
N ILE A 171 -17.07 -16.36 -6.01
CA ILE A 171 -18.18 -17.17 -5.47
C ILE A 171 -19.48 -16.89 -6.24
N ALA A 172 -19.80 -15.62 -6.50
CA ALA A 172 -21.00 -15.26 -7.27
C ALA A 172 -20.93 -15.79 -8.71
N ALA A 173 -19.78 -15.65 -9.38
CA ALA A 173 -19.55 -16.15 -10.73
C ALA A 173 -19.68 -17.68 -10.80
N ALA A 174 -19.08 -18.40 -9.84
CA ALA A 174 -19.20 -19.86 -9.76
C ALA A 174 -20.64 -20.31 -9.50
N ALA A 175 -21.35 -19.64 -8.58
CA ALA A 175 -22.75 -19.95 -8.29
C ALA A 175 -23.66 -19.70 -9.50
N TRP A 176 -23.47 -18.56 -10.20
CA TRP A 176 -24.18 -18.31 -11.45
C TRP A 176 -23.86 -19.34 -12.51
N TRP A 177 -22.60 -19.72 -12.66
CA TRP A 177 -22.19 -20.75 -13.61
C TRP A 177 -22.87 -22.09 -13.34
N MET A 178 -22.75 -22.62 -12.12
CA MET A 178 -23.36 -23.90 -11.75
C MET A 178 -24.87 -23.90 -12.00
N ALA A 179 -25.52 -22.80 -11.64
CA ALA A 179 -26.94 -22.67 -11.77
C ALA A 179 -27.40 -22.48 -13.23
N ASP A 180 -26.54 -21.94 -14.09
CA ASP A 180 -26.82 -21.75 -15.51
C ASP A 180 -26.60 -22.99 -16.37
N SER A 181 -25.53 -23.73 -16.06
CA SER A 181 -25.23 -25.03 -16.67
C SER A 181 -26.35 -26.04 -16.49
N ALA A 182 -27.12 -25.93 -15.39
CA ALA A 182 -28.28 -26.78 -15.12
C ALA A 182 -29.51 -26.43 -15.99
N GLY A 183 -29.63 -25.20 -16.51
CA GLY A 183 -30.88 -24.68 -17.08
C GLY A 183 -30.89 -24.30 -18.57
N ARG A 184 -29.74 -24.04 -19.22
CA ARG A 184 -29.70 -23.46 -20.58
C ARG A 184 -29.37 -24.43 -21.73
N GLY A 185 -29.45 -25.74 -21.50
CA GLY A 185 -29.06 -26.75 -22.49
C GLY A 185 -27.54 -26.82 -22.73
N ALA A 186 -27.08 -27.93 -23.32
CA ALA A 186 -25.66 -28.28 -23.33
C ALA A 186 -24.74 -27.24 -24.01
N ARG A 187 -25.20 -26.55 -25.08
CA ARG A 187 -24.37 -25.62 -25.88
C ARG A 187 -24.07 -24.29 -25.17
N LEU A 188 -25.05 -23.65 -24.53
CA LEU A 188 -24.85 -22.41 -23.76
C LEU A 188 -24.10 -22.67 -22.45
N SER A 189 -24.26 -23.86 -21.87
CA SER A 189 -23.43 -24.31 -20.76
C SER A 189 -21.96 -24.40 -21.19
N LEU A 190 -21.67 -25.00 -22.35
CA LEU A 190 -20.30 -25.17 -22.85
C LEU A 190 -19.59 -23.84 -23.11
N SER A 191 -20.27 -22.84 -23.69
CA SER A 191 -19.66 -21.54 -23.97
C SER A 191 -19.33 -20.74 -22.70
N THR A 192 -20.20 -20.81 -21.69
CA THR A 192 -19.97 -20.19 -20.38
C THR A 192 -18.83 -20.87 -19.64
N GLN A 193 -18.77 -22.21 -19.69
CA GLN A 193 -17.66 -23.00 -19.16
C GLN A 193 -16.34 -22.62 -19.84
N ALA A 194 -16.32 -22.56 -21.17
CA ALA A 194 -15.14 -22.18 -21.94
C ALA A 194 -14.68 -20.76 -21.58
N ALA A 195 -15.60 -19.79 -21.47
CA ALA A 195 -15.27 -18.42 -21.07
C ALA A 195 -14.63 -18.36 -19.67
N LEU A 196 -15.16 -19.11 -18.70
CA LEU A 196 -14.60 -19.14 -17.35
C LEU A 196 -13.24 -19.83 -17.28
N TRP A 197 -13.06 -20.94 -18.01
CA TRP A 197 -11.76 -21.60 -18.14
C TRP A 197 -10.74 -20.70 -18.84
N LEU A 198 -11.13 -19.99 -19.90
CA LEU A 198 -10.27 -19.00 -20.56
C LEU A 198 -9.91 -17.84 -19.63
N SER A 199 -10.85 -17.37 -18.81
CA SER A 199 -10.59 -16.33 -17.81
C SER A 199 -9.58 -16.81 -16.77
N LEU A 200 -9.78 -18.02 -16.24
CA LEU A 200 -8.90 -18.60 -15.24
C LEU A 200 -7.50 -18.87 -15.82
N LEU A 201 -7.43 -19.41 -17.03
CA LEU A 201 -6.18 -19.62 -17.76
C LEU A 201 -5.45 -18.30 -17.99
N GLY A 202 -6.16 -17.27 -18.47
CA GLY A 202 -5.60 -15.94 -18.71
C GLY A 202 -5.04 -15.31 -17.43
N GLN A 203 -5.81 -15.35 -16.33
CA GLN A 203 -5.34 -14.86 -15.03
C GLN A 203 -4.16 -15.67 -14.50
N GLY A 204 -4.19 -17.00 -14.64
CA GLY A 204 -3.08 -17.88 -14.28
C GLY A 204 -1.81 -17.60 -15.08
N LEU A 205 -1.95 -17.32 -16.38
CA LEU A 205 -0.84 -16.97 -17.25
C LEU A 205 -0.26 -15.60 -16.91
N VAL A 206 -1.11 -14.60 -16.60
CA VAL A 206 -0.67 -13.29 -16.12
C VAL A 206 0.05 -13.41 -14.77
N ALA A 207 -0.50 -14.18 -13.83
CA ALA A 207 0.14 -14.43 -12.54
C ALA A 207 1.50 -15.13 -12.70
N LEU A 208 1.56 -16.16 -13.54
CA LEU A 208 2.81 -16.85 -13.87
C LEU A 208 3.81 -15.90 -14.54
N LEU A 209 3.37 -15.08 -15.49
CA LEU A 209 4.22 -14.08 -16.14
C LEU A 209 4.77 -13.11 -15.11
N LEU A 210 3.96 -12.54 -14.22
CA LEU A 210 4.42 -11.62 -13.18
C LEU A 210 5.41 -12.27 -12.20
N LEU A 211 5.21 -13.55 -11.87
CA LEU A 211 6.16 -14.30 -11.05
C LEU A 211 7.48 -14.50 -11.81
N VAL A 212 7.43 -14.85 -13.09
CA VAL A 212 8.61 -15.24 -13.87
C VAL A 212 9.36 -14.05 -14.49
N LEU A 213 8.71 -12.89 -14.61
CA LEU A 213 9.21 -11.71 -15.30
C LEU A 213 10.58 -11.22 -14.80
N PRO A 214 10.92 -11.23 -13.49
CA PRO A 214 12.26 -10.85 -13.03
C PRO A 214 13.38 -11.67 -13.68
N TRP A 215 13.21 -12.99 -13.78
CA TRP A 215 14.22 -13.85 -14.41
C TRP A 215 14.28 -13.67 -15.93
N LEU A 216 13.16 -13.32 -16.58
CA LEU A 216 13.16 -12.99 -18.01
C LEU A 216 13.91 -11.67 -18.27
N VAL A 217 13.70 -10.66 -17.43
CA VAL A 217 14.41 -9.37 -17.49
C VAL A 217 15.91 -9.57 -17.30
N GLN A 218 16.31 -10.36 -16.30
CA GLN A 218 17.71 -10.71 -16.06
C GLN A 218 18.32 -11.50 -17.23
N GLY A 219 17.64 -12.55 -17.71
CA GLY A 219 18.10 -13.37 -18.83
C GLY A 219 18.20 -12.61 -20.16
N ALA A 220 17.38 -11.57 -20.35
CA ALA A 220 17.46 -10.66 -21.49
C ALA A 220 18.52 -9.56 -21.34
N GLY A 221 19.18 -9.47 -20.18
CA GLY A 221 20.16 -8.42 -19.87
C GLY A 221 19.54 -7.02 -19.79
N TRP A 222 18.25 -6.92 -19.43
CA TRP A 222 17.54 -5.65 -19.31
C TRP A 222 17.60 -5.06 -17.89
N GLU A 223 18.18 -5.78 -16.93
CA GLU A 223 18.32 -5.33 -15.55
C GLU A 223 18.94 -3.93 -15.46
N GLY A 224 18.25 -3.02 -14.76
CA GLY A 224 18.69 -1.63 -14.60
C GLY A 224 18.36 -0.69 -15.78
N ASP A 225 17.82 -1.20 -16.91
CA ASP A 225 17.32 -0.35 -17.99
C ASP A 225 15.92 0.16 -17.65
N ARG A 226 15.81 1.44 -17.31
CA ARG A 226 14.55 2.08 -16.94
C ARG A 226 13.41 1.92 -17.94
N ALA A 227 13.71 1.81 -19.22
CA ALA A 227 12.69 1.69 -20.26
C ALA A 227 12.17 0.26 -20.39
N ARG A 228 12.93 -0.75 -19.94
CA ARG A 228 12.68 -2.18 -20.20
C ARG A 228 12.49 -3.01 -18.95
N ASP A 229 13.09 -2.61 -17.84
CA ASP A 229 13.00 -3.26 -16.54
C ASP A 229 11.87 -2.62 -15.70
N PRO A 230 10.72 -3.29 -15.54
CA PRO A 230 9.64 -2.80 -14.71
C PRO A 230 9.95 -2.86 -13.21
N PHE A 231 10.97 -3.62 -12.81
CA PHE A 231 11.42 -3.79 -11.43
C PHE A 231 12.57 -2.86 -11.06
N VAL A 232 13.08 -2.09 -12.02
CA VAL A 232 14.18 -1.13 -11.83
C VAL A 232 13.99 -0.25 -10.60
N ARG A 233 12.75 0.14 -10.29
CA ARG A 233 12.37 0.99 -9.15
C ARG A 233 12.41 0.28 -7.79
N LEU A 234 12.45 -1.06 -7.80
CA LEU A 234 12.52 -1.90 -6.61
C LEU A 234 13.98 -2.19 -6.23
N THR A 235 14.90 -2.21 -7.21
CA THR A 235 16.30 -2.50 -6.95
C THR A 235 16.99 -1.29 -6.33
N GLY A 236 16.82 -0.06 -6.85
CA GLY A 236 17.70 1.07 -6.51
C GLY A 236 17.95 1.43 -5.03
N PHE A 237 17.17 0.92 -4.08
CA PHE A 237 17.54 0.95 -2.66
C PHE A 237 18.81 0.13 -2.35
N SER A 238 18.98 -1.06 -2.92
CA SER A 238 20.20 -1.86 -2.78
C SER A 238 21.40 -1.16 -3.40
N GLU A 239 21.27 -0.60 -4.60
CA GLU A 239 22.34 0.08 -5.31
C GLU A 239 22.76 1.37 -4.58
N THR A 240 21.80 2.08 -3.98
CA THR A 240 22.09 3.22 -3.10
C THR A 240 22.87 2.80 -1.86
N ALA A 241 22.52 1.66 -1.24
CA ALA A 241 23.25 1.11 -0.11
C ALA A 241 24.64 0.62 -0.51
N ASP A 242 24.80 -0.01 -1.67
CA ASP A 242 26.07 -0.49 -2.20
C ASP A 242 27.02 0.65 -2.53
N ALA A 243 26.52 1.76 -3.07
CA ALA A 243 27.31 2.98 -3.28
C ALA A 243 27.90 3.55 -1.97
N LEU A 244 27.20 3.35 -0.84
CA LEU A 244 27.63 3.82 0.48
C LEU A 244 28.36 2.75 1.31
N ARG A 245 28.34 1.49 0.87
CA ARG A 245 28.92 0.37 1.59
C ARG A 245 30.42 0.55 1.90
N PRO A 246 31.26 1.03 0.97
CA PRO A 246 32.68 1.27 1.27
C PRO A 246 32.87 2.31 2.39
N LEU A 247 32.07 3.37 2.39
CA LEU A 247 32.13 4.42 3.42
C LEU A 247 31.72 3.87 4.79
N ALA A 248 30.64 3.08 4.82
CA ALA A 248 30.17 2.45 6.05
C ALA A 248 31.21 1.49 6.63
N GLN A 249 31.87 0.70 5.77
CA GLN A 249 32.94 -0.20 6.19
C GLN A 249 34.16 0.55 6.72
N ALA A 250 34.59 1.63 6.05
CA ALA A 250 35.72 2.45 6.49
C ALA A 250 35.46 3.12 7.85
N GLN A 251 34.25 3.66 8.05
CA GLN A 251 33.79 4.21 9.33
C GLN A 251 33.76 3.12 10.42
N ALA A 252 33.15 1.97 10.13
CA ALA A 252 33.06 0.87 11.09
C ALA A 252 34.46 0.36 11.52
N GLN A 253 35.43 0.31 10.60
CA GLN A 253 36.82 -0.01 10.91
C GLN A 253 37.49 1.05 11.81
N ALA A 254 37.12 2.32 11.66
CA ALA A 254 37.57 3.42 12.53
C ALA A 254 36.86 3.43 13.91
N GLY A 255 35.93 2.50 14.16
CA GLY A 255 35.22 2.38 15.43
C GLY A 255 33.97 3.25 15.56
N THR A 256 33.54 3.92 14.48
CA THR A 256 32.34 4.77 14.46
C THR A 256 31.40 4.33 13.34
N PRO A 257 30.08 4.17 13.57
CA PRO A 257 29.16 3.84 12.49
C PRO A 257 28.98 5.03 11.54
N LEU A 258 28.76 4.77 10.25
CA LEU A 258 28.34 5.80 9.31
C LEU A 258 26.94 6.29 9.69
N ARG A 259 26.82 7.57 10.06
CA ARG A 259 25.51 8.17 10.40
C ARG A 259 24.93 8.89 9.21
N ILE A 260 23.72 8.50 8.83
CA ILE A 260 23.02 9.00 7.66
C ILE A 260 21.77 9.76 8.09
N LEU A 261 21.61 10.98 7.56
CA LEU A 261 20.44 11.83 7.75
C LEU A 261 19.64 11.89 6.48
N ALA A 262 18.34 11.65 6.56
CA ALA A 262 17.41 11.95 5.46
C ALA A 262 16.03 12.31 6.00
N ARG A 263 15.22 12.99 5.17
CA ARG A 263 13.79 13.20 5.46
C ARG A 263 12.93 12.07 4.90
N ASP A 264 13.40 11.42 3.84
CA ASP A 264 12.58 10.49 3.08
C ASP A 264 12.45 9.13 3.78
N ARG A 265 11.22 8.72 4.08
CA ARG A 265 10.94 7.47 4.80
C ARG A 265 11.44 6.25 4.03
N ASP A 266 11.21 6.21 2.72
CA ASP A 266 11.48 5.04 1.90
C ASP A 266 12.99 4.85 1.73
N LEU A 267 13.73 5.94 1.52
CA LEU A 267 15.20 5.93 1.53
C LEU A 267 15.78 5.44 2.87
N LEU A 268 15.30 5.97 4.00
CA LEU A 268 15.76 5.55 5.32
C LEU A 268 15.47 4.06 5.57
N ALA A 269 14.31 3.58 5.13
CA ALA A 269 13.95 2.17 5.22
C ALA A 269 14.85 1.28 4.36
N GLY A 270 15.11 1.68 3.11
CA GLY A 270 16.01 0.96 2.22
C GLY A 270 17.44 0.90 2.78
N LEU A 271 17.98 2.03 3.24
CA LEU A 271 19.33 2.07 3.83
C LEU A 271 19.43 1.26 5.12
N ALA A 272 18.41 1.31 5.99
CA ALA A 272 18.40 0.48 7.20
C ALA A 272 18.39 -1.02 6.88
N ALA A 273 17.71 -1.42 5.81
CA ALA A 273 17.62 -2.83 5.40
C ALA A 273 18.89 -3.32 4.70
N TYR A 274 19.44 -2.54 3.76
CA TYR A 274 20.55 -2.96 2.90
C TYR A 274 21.94 -2.54 3.40
N LEU A 275 22.00 -1.60 4.35
CA LEU A 275 23.24 -1.10 4.96
C LEU A 275 23.17 -1.12 6.51
N PRO A 276 23.09 -2.30 7.13
CA PRO A 276 22.90 -2.42 8.59
C PRO A 276 24.09 -1.91 9.42
N GLN A 277 25.25 -1.67 8.80
CA GLN A 277 26.42 -1.08 9.46
C GLN A 277 26.31 0.45 9.61
N ALA A 278 25.35 1.08 8.93
CA ALA A 278 25.07 2.50 9.05
C ALA A 278 23.92 2.74 10.03
N GLU A 279 23.97 3.88 10.71
CA GLU A 279 22.87 4.36 11.54
C GLU A 279 22.08 5.41 10.77
N VAL A 280 20.80 5.14 10.52
CA VAL A 280 19.90 6.08 9.83
C VAL A 280 19.09 6.91 10.80
N TYR A 281 18.90 8.20 10.47
CA TYR A 281 18.20 9.18 11.29
C TYR A 281 17.29 10.07 10.46
N TYR A 282 16.12 10.37 11.01
CA TYR A 282 15.15 11.26 10.38
C TYR A 282 15.46 12.72 10.72
N TRP A 283 15.47 13.56 9.68
CA TRP A 283 15.61 15.00 9.80
C TRP A 283 14.45 15.75 9.14
N SER A 284 13.84 16.68 9.89
CA SER A 284 12.88 17.67 9.40
C SER A 284 13.00 18.96 10.21
N ARG A 285 12.84 20.10 9.54
CA ARG A 285 12.86 21.44 10.17
C ARG A 285 11.73 21.62 11.18
N GLU A 286 10.53 21.15 10.84
CA GLU A 286 9.33 21.32 11.68
C GLU A 286 9.39 20.43 12.93
N ALA A 287 10.07 19.28 12.85
CA ALA A 287 10.27 18.38 14.00
C ALA A 287 11.28 18.90 15.04
N GLN A 288 11.86 20.07 14.82
CA GLN A 288 12.88 20.68 15.68
C GLN A 288 12.42 21.97 16.38
N ASP A 289 11.22 22.48 16.11
CA ASP A 289 10.65 23.61 16.84
C ASP A 289 10.21 23.16 18.25
N PRO A 290 10.88 23.60 19.34
CA PRO A 290 10.52 23.20 20.70
C PRO A 290 9.13 23.70 21.12
N LEU A 291 8.64 24.77 20.49
CA LEU A 291 7.37 25.42 20.79
C LEU A 291 6.21 24.84 19.97
N ARG A 292 6.51 24.12 18.88
CA ARG A 292 5.55 23.41 18.03
C ARG A 292 6.13 22.08 17.56
N PRO A 293 6.13 21.03 18.42
CA PRO A 293 6.60 19.72 18.00
C PRO A 293 5.75 19.24 16.82
N ALA A 294 6.37 19.06 15.65
CA ALA A 294 5.66 18.54 14.49
C ALA A 294 5.08 17.16 14.78
N LYS A 295 3.87 16.91 14.27
CA LYS A 295 3.26 15.57 14.27
C LYS A 295 4.26 14.63 13.56
N PRO A 296 4.65 13.50 14.17
CA PRO A 296 5.58 12.58 13.56
C PRO A 296 5.02 12.07 12.22
N GLU A 297 5.69 12.40 11.13
CA GLU A 297 5.23 12.08 9.77
C GLU A 297 5.36 10.57 9.45
N ASN A 298 6.29 9.88 10.09
CA ASN A 298 6.60 8.48 9.81
C ASN A 298 7.31 7.77 10.98
N HIS A 299 7.57 6.47 10.83
CA HIS A 299 8.26 5.63 11.81
C HIS A 299 9.63 6.17 12.24
N TRP A 300 10.43 6.68 11.31
CA TRP A 300 11.77 7.19 11.60
C TRP A 300 11.73 8.49 12.39
N ALA A 301 10.74 9.34 12.13
CA ALA A 301 10.48 10.53 12.95
C ALA A 301 10.12 10.20 14.41
N LEU A 302 9.56 9.01 14.67
CA LEU A 302 9.25 8.53 16.02
C LEU A 302 10.46 7.86 16.70
N GLN A 303 11.13 6.94 16.00
CA GLN A 303 12.14 6.06 16.58
C GLN A 303 13.54 6.68 16.60
N ARG A 304 13.91 7.39 15.53
CA ARG A 304 15.26 7.95 15.33
C ARG A 304 15.24 9.39 14.83
N PRO A 305 14.52 10.32 15.49
CA PRO A 305 14.59 11.73 15.12
C PRO A 305 15.95 12.31 15.53
N LEU A 306 16.54 13.15 14.68
CA LEU A 306 17.74 13.89 15.03
C LEU A 306 17.53 14.74 16.29
N SER A 307 16.33 15.31 16.50
CA SER A 307 16.03 16.18 17.64
C SER A 307 16.15 15.52 19.01
N ARG A 308 16.11 14.18 19.08
CA ARG A 308 16.29 13.41 20.32
C ARG A 308 17.60 12.62 20.38
N THR A 309 18.44 12.74 19.35
CA THR A 309 19.73 12.04 19.30
C THR A 309 20.82 13.01 19.77
N PRO A 310 21.57 12.70 20.84
CA PRO A 310 22.70 13.52 21.22
C PRO A 310 23.76 13.47 20.11
N VAL A 311 23.95 14.60 19.43
CA VAL A 311 25.02 14.79 18.45
C VAL A 311 26.22 15.34 19.20
N LEU A 312 27.33 14.60 19.24
CA LEU A 312 28.57 15.09 19.86
C LEU A 312 29.24 16.10 18.93
N ALA A 313 29.90 17.11 19.52
CA ALA A 313 30.65 18.10 18.77
C ALA A 313 31.77 17.43 17.95
N GLY A 314 31.89 17.80 16.68
CA GLY A 314 32.89 17.23 15.76
C GLY A 314 32.48 15.94 15.04
N GLU A 315 31.28 15.40 15.30
CA GLU A 315 30.79 14.25 14.55
C GLU A 315 30.37 14.65 13.12
N SER A 316 30.81 13.85 12.14
CA SER A 316 30.45 13.99 10.73
C SER A 316 29.25 13.12 10.40
N TRP A 317 28.23 13.71 9.78
CA TRP A 317 27.01 13.03 9.36
C TRP A 317 26.86 13.14 7.85
N LEU A 318 26.34 12.10 7.21
CA LEU A 318 26.07 12.09 5.80
C LEU A 318 24.60 12.49 5.56
N LEU A 319 24.37 13.71 5.14
CA LEU A 319 23.04 14.17 4.75
C LEU A 319 22.73 13.71 3.33
N ILE A 320 21.64 12.98 3.19
CA ILE A 320 21.16 12.45 1.93
C ILE A 320 19.79 13.03 1.59
N GLN A 321 19.68 13.64 0.41
CA GLN A 321 18.48 14.36 -0.03
C GLN A 321 17.95 13.83 -1.37
N ARG A 322 16.62 13.72 -1.46
CA ARG A 322 15.89 13.39 -2.69
C ARG A 322 15.93 14.57 -3.67
N LEU A 323 16.24 14.31 -4.94
CA LEU A 323 16.22 15.25 -6.06
C LEU A 323 14.94 15.08 -6.93
N PRO A 324 14.47 16.15 -7.60
CA PRO A 324 15.04 17.49 -7.59
C PRO A 324 14.95 18.10 -6.19
N LEU A 325 16.00 18.83 -5.77
CA LEU A 325 16.00 19.62 -4.54
C LEU A 325 14.69 20.39 -4.61
N CYS A 326 13.69 20.06 -3.80
CA CYS A 326 12.30 20.50 -3.95
C CYS A 326 12.24 21.83 -4.72
N GLU A 327 11.94 21.77 -6.04
CA GLU A 327 11.99 22.96 -6.88
C GLU A 327 11.07 24.00 -6.23
N GLY A 328 11.66 25.06 -5.67
CA GLY A 328 10.93 26.12 -4.98
C GLY A 328 11.24 26.36 -3.49
N ARG A 329 12.21 25.71 -2.84
CA ARG A 329 12.62 26.11 -1.46
C ARG A 329 14.11 26.42 -1.28
N PRO A 330 14.59 27.62 -1.69
CA PRO A 330 15.87 28.18 -1.21
C PRO A 330 16.01 28.22 0.33
N ARG A 331 14.90 28.05 1.06
CA ARG A 331 14.83 27.99 2.53
C ARG A 331 15.37 26.69 3.15
N LEU A 332 15.47 25.57 2.42
CA LEU A 332 15.97 24.29 2.98
C LEU A 332 17.49 24.35 3.22
N ASN A 333 18.24 24.83 2.23
CA ASN A 333 19.69 25.01 2.35
C ASN A 333 20.04 26.05 3.44
N GLN A 334 19.23 27.10 3.59
CA GLN A 334 19.36 28.06 4.69
C GLN A 334 19.11 27.43 6.07
N ALA A 335 18.11 26.55 6.21
CA ALA A 335 17.82 25.88 7.48
C ALA A 335 18.91 24.85 7.88
N LEU A 336 19.49 24.15 6.89
CA LEU A 336 20.63 23.27 7.11
C LEU A 336 21.88 24.04 7.50
N ALA A 337 22.14 25.19 6.85
CA ALA A 337 23.27 26.06 7.18
C ALA A 337 23.17 26.69 8.57
N LEU A 338 21.97 26.78 9.16
CA LEU A 338 21.76 27.27 10.53
C LEU A 338 22.04 26.22 11.61
N GLN A 339 22.11 24.93 11.26
CA GLN A 339 22.27 23.83 12.22
C GLN A 339 23.54 23.02 12.03
N PHE A 340 24.04 22.99 10.80
CA PHE A 340 25.24 22.27 10.44
C PHE A 340 26.22 23.21 9.75
N GLU A 341 27.47 23.14 10.19
CA GLU A 341 28.61 23.77 9.56
C GLU A 341 29.34 22.77 8.66
N GLY A 342 30.16 23.31 7.75
CA GLY A 342 31.06 22.48 6.92
C GLY A 342 30.32 21.57 5.95
N GLN A 343 29.43 22.12 5.11
CA GLN A 343 28.81 21.37 4.03
C GLN A 343 29.86 20.99 2.98
N VAL A 344 30.32 19.73 3.02
CA VAL A 344 31.29 19.20 2.05
C VAL A 344 30.58 18.19 1.16
N PRO A 345 30.39 18.48 -0.14
CA PRO A 345 29.78 17.53 -1.08
C PRO A 345 30.51 16.20 -1.07
N LEU A 346 29.77 15.08 -1.11
CA LEU A 346 30.39 13.76 -1.07
C LEU A 346 31.41 13.58 -2.20
N ALA A 347 31.13 14.14 -3.39
CA ALA A 347 32.00 14.10 -4.55
C ALA A 347 33.41 14.67 -4.30
N ARG A 348 33.60 15.56 -3.31
CA ARG A 348 34.91 16.11 -2.96
C ARG A 348 35.76 15.17 -2.10
N THR A 349 35.13 14.23 -1.40
CA THR A 349 35.81 13.32 -0.45
C THR A 349 35.83 11.87 -0.95
N HIS A 350 34.74 11.44 -1.59
CA HIS A 350 34.51 10.09 -2.09
C HIS A 350 33.86 10.18 -3.47
N ALA A 351 34.67 10.56 -4.48
CA ALA A 351 34.20 10.78 -5.84
C ALA A 351 33.53 9.54 -6.46
N GLU A 352 34.06 8.35 -6.18
CA GLU A 352 33.49 7.09 -6.68
C GLU A 352 32.11 6.80 -6.10
N ALA A 353 31.94 6.95 -4.78
CA ALA A 353 30.63 6.77 -4.13
C ALA A 353 29.61 7.82 -4.61
N ALA A 354 30.04 9.06 -4.81
CA ALA A 354 29.19 10.10 -5.38
C ALA A 354 28.79 9.79 -6.83
N ALA A 355 29.72 9.31 -7.65
CA ALA A 355 29.44 8.89 -9.02
C ALA A 355 28.48 7.70 -9.06
N ALA A 356 28.60 6.73 -8.14
CA ALA A 356 27.67 5.61 -8.02
C ALA A 356 26.26 6.07 -7.61
N LEU A 357 26.13 7.01 -6.68
CA LEU A 357 24.83 7.62 -6.34
C LEU A 357 24.22 8.40 -7.51
N ASP A 358 25.06 9.09 -8.29
CA ASP A 358 24.64 9.77 -9.51
C ASP A 358 24.23 8.78 -10.61
N ASP A 359 24.88 7.62 -10.70
CA ASP A 359 24.50 6.56 -11.63
C ASP A 359 23.14 5.95 -11.27
N VAL A 360 22.89 5.68 -9.97
CA VAL A 360 21.57 5.28 -9.45
C VAL A 360 20.49 6.30 -9.84
N ARG A 361 20.81 7.60 -9.74
CA ARG A 361 19.94 8.71 -10.15
C ARG A 361 19.67 8.71 -11.66
N LEU A 362 20.73 8.67 -12.47
CA LEU A 362 20.65 8.81 -13.92
C LEU A 362 19.96 7.62 -14.58
N LYS A 363 20.21 6.42 -14.08
CA LYS A 363 19.51 5.20 -14.47
C LYS A 363 18.09 5.13 -13.93
N GLY A 364 17.72 5.96 -12.95
CA GLY A 364 16.39 5.99 -12.36
C GLY A 364 16.00 4.68 -11.66
N LEU A 365 16.99 3.98 -11.10
CA LEU A 365 16.82 2.76 -10.29
C LEU A 365 16.02 3.04 -9.01
N VAL A 366 16.00 4.29 -8.59
CA VAL A 366 14.99 4.80 -7.67
C VAL A 366 14.26 5.91 -8.41
N SER A 367 13.03 6.21 -7.98
CA SER A 367 12.29 7.39 -8.48
C SER A 367 12.99 8.74 -8.22
N MET A 368 14.23 8.71 -7.73
CA MET A 368 14.90 9.77 -7.01
C MET A 368 16.33 9.91 -7.50
N GLY A 369 16.75 11.16 -7.67
CA GLY A 369 18.16 11.45 -7.51
C GLY A 369 18.53 11.58 -6.05
N VAL A 370 19.76 11.21 -5.70
CA VAL A 370 20.22 11.26 -4.32
C VAL A 370 21.47 12.12 -4.27
N ASN A 371 21.39 13.29 -3.62
CA ASN A 371 22.57 14.10 -3.35
C ASN A 371 23.05 13.83 -1.92
N ALA A 372 24.34 13.61 -1.75
CA ALA A 372 24.97 13.31 -0.47
C ALA A 372 25.98 14.40 -0.11
N THR A 373 25.87 14.94 1.10
CA THR A 373 26.74 16.01 1.60
C THR A 373 27.12 15.70 3.05
N TRP A 374 28.41 15.80 3.36
CA TRP A 374 28.88 15.75 4.73
C TRP A 374 28.46 17.02 5.46
N VAL A 375 27.91 16.84 6.65
CA VAL A 375 27.50 17.92 7.53
C VAL A 375 28.05 17.65 8.92
N SER A 376 28.52 18.70 9.60
CA SER A 376 29.04 18.62 10.97
C SER A 376 28.28 19.62 11.84
N ARG A 377 28.05 19.31 13.11
CA ARG A 377 27.42 20.28 14.01
C ARG A 377 28.50 21.25 14.52
N PRO A 378 28.23 22.58 14.59
CA PRO A 378 29.18 23.54 15.14
C PRO A 378 29.71 23.11 16.51
N VAL A 379 30.98 23.40 16.76
CA VAL A 379 31.68 23.10 18.03
C VAL A 379 31.34 24.12 19.15
N SER A 380 30.53 25.15 18.86
CA SER A 380 30.09 26.19 19.80
C SER A 380 28.55 26.30 19.83
N GLN A 381 27.81 26.40 20.94
CA GLN A 381 28.05 26.44 22.39
C GLN A 381 26.98 25.56 23.06
#